data_AF-A0A3M5WAT9-F1
#
_entry.id   AF-A0A3M5WAT9-F1
#
_cell.length_a   1.000
_cell.length_b   1.000
_cell.length_c   1.000
_cell.angle_alpha   90.00
_cell.angle_beta   90.00
_cell.angle_gamma   90.00
#
_symmetry.space_group_name_H-M   'P 1'
#
loop_
_entity.id
_entity.type
_entity.pdbx_description
1 polymer ?
#
loop_
_entity_poly.entity_id
_entity_poly.type
_entity_poly.pdbx_seq_one_letter_code
_entity_poly.pdbx_strand_id
1 'polypeptide(L)'
;MTDHKIPLGEYIAAFVDWLTANGADYFDAIASTLEMMIHGFTFALTWFNPFVLIGLIAALAHFIQRKWGLTVFVILSFLLILNLHYWQETMETLAQVLFATLVCVVIGVPLG
;
A
#
# COMPACT_ATOMS: atom_id res chain seq x y z
N MET A 1 -9.51 -42.55 19.12
CA MET A 1 -10.43 -41.95 18.12
C MET A 1 -10.72 -40.54 18.58
N THR A 2 -9.92 -39.56 18.12
CA THR A 2 -10.03 -38.15 18.51
C THR A 2 -11.04 -37.47 17.59
N ASP A 3 -12.32 -37.56 17.91
CA ASP A 3 -13.39 -37.21 16.95
C ASP A 3 -14.53 -36.39 17.55
N HIS A 4 -14.21 -35.29 18.23
CA HIS A 4 -15.15 -34.20 18.52
C HIS A 4 -14.37 -32.88 18.53
N LYS A 5 -13.91 -32.44 17.36
CA LYS A 5 -13.51 -31.04 17.18
C LYS A 5 -14.78 -30.21 17.29
N ILE A 6 -14.82 -29.25 18.22
CA ILE A 6 -15.92 -28.29 18.33
C ILE A 6 -16.19 -27.74 16.92
N PRO A 7 -17.40 -27.87 16.36
CA PRO A 7 -17.71 -27.46 14.99
C PRO A 7 -17.82 -25.94 14.85
N LEU A 8 -16.92 -25.19 15.49
CA LEU A 8 -16.75 -23.75 15.29
C LEU A 8 -16.57 -23.42 13.80
N GLY A 9 -15.93 -24.30 13.04
CA GLY A 9 -15.77 -24.14 11.60
C GLY A 9 -17.11 -24.05 10.85
N GLU A 10 -18.08 -24.92 11.16
CA GLU A 10 -19.39 -24.92 10.50
C GLU A 10 -20.25 -23.72 10.93
N TYR A 11 -20.25 -23.37 12.21
CA TYR A 11 -20.98 -22.20 12.71
C TYR A 11 -20.39 -20.88 12.18
N ILE A 12 -19.06 -20.75 12.12
CA ILE A 12 -18.39 -19.57 11.56
C ILE A 12 -18.61 -19.51 10.04
N ALA A 13 -18.53 -20.63 9.33
CA ALA A 13 -18.81 -20.67 7.89
C ALA A 13 -20.24 -20.23 7.59
N ALA A 14 -21.24 -20.78 8.30
CA ALA A 14 -22.63 -20.38 8.13
C ALA A 14 -22.88 -18.88 8.45
N PHE A 15 -22.16 -18.33 9.45
CA PHE A 15 -22.23 -16.92 9.78
C PHE A 15 -21.57 -16.03 8.70
N VAL A 16 -20.39 -16.41 8.21
CA VAL A 16 -19.69 -15.71 7.13
C VAL A 16 -20.49 -15.79 5.83
N ASP A 17 -21.08 -16.93 5.51
CA ASP A 17 -21.96 -17.11 4.35
C ASP A 17 -23.21 -16.24 4.46
N TRP A 18 -23.83 -16.14 5.64
CA TRP A 18 -24.95 -15.22 5.87
C TRP A 18 -24.54 -13.75 5.73
N LEU A 19 -23.38 -13.39 6.28
CA LEU A 19 -22.81 -12.04 6.19
C LEU A 19 -22.47 -11.68 4.74
N THR A 20 -21.93 -12.62 3.98
CA THR A 20 -21.60 -12.44 2.56
C THR A 20 -22.89 -12.39 1.74
N ALA A 21 -23.87 -13.25 1.99
CA ALA A 21 -25.15 -13.23 1.26
C ALA A 21 -25.95 -11.93 1.44
N ASN A 22 -25.85 -11.26 2.61
CA ASN A 22 -26.59 -10.02 2.89
C ASN A 22 -25.74 -8.76 2.77
N GLY A 23 -24.41 -8.89 2.89
CA GLY A 23 -23.47 -7.78 2.99
C GLY A 23 -22.43 -7.74 1.86
N ALA A 24 -22.35 -8.75 0.98
CA ALA A 24 -21.35 -8.82 -0.09
C ALA A 24 -21.30 -7.51 -0.87
N ASP A 25 -22.45 -7.00 -1.32
CA ASP A 25 -22.50 -5.75 -2.08
C ASP A 25 -21.85 -4.56 -1.33
N TYR A 26 -22.02 -4.47 -0.01
CA TYR A 26 -21.41 -3.41 0.80
C TYR A 26 -19.91 -3.64 1.02
N PHE A 27 -19.50 -4.89 1.32
CA PHE A 27 -18.09 -5.23 1.53
C PHE A 27 -17.29 -5.11 0.22
N ASP A 28 -17.86 -5.56 -0.90
CA ASP A 28 -17.29 -5.46 -2.23
C ASP A 28 -17.20 -4.01 -2.69
N ALA A 29 -18.21 -3.17 -2.40
CA ALA A 29 -18.13 -1.74 -2.69
C ALA A 29 -16.99 -1.05 -1.93
N ILE A 30 -16.79 -1.37 -0.64
CA ILE A 30 -15.68 -0.84 0.15
C ILE A 30 -14.34 -1.34 -0.39
N ALA A 31 -14.21 -2.64 -0.66
CA ALA A 31 -13.01 -3.24 -1.21
C ALA A 31 -12.65 -2.61 -2.57
N SER A 32 -13.62 -2.52 -3.48
CA SER A 32 -13.46 -1.89 -4.79
C SER A 32 -13.05 -0.42 -4.68
N THR A 33 -13.63 0.32 -3.74
CA THR A 33 -13.26 1.74 -3.52
C THR A 33 -11.81 1.86 -3.05
N LEU A 34 -11.40 1.06 -2.07
CA LEU A 34 -10.02 1.05 -1.56
C LEU A 34 -9.03 0.61 -2.64
N GLU A 35 -9.36 -0.45 -3.39
CA GLU A 35 -8.57 -0.95 -4.51
C GLU A 35 -8.40 0.13 -5.58
N MET A 36 -9.50 0.78 -6.00
CA MET A 36 -9.46 1.87 -6.97
C MET A 36 -8.61 3.05 -6.49
N MET A 37 -8.69 3.40 -5.20
CA MET A 37 -7.85 4.46 -4.63
C MET A 37 -6.37 4.08 -4.62
N ILE A 38 -6.02 2.84 -4.23
CA ILE A 38 -4.65 2.34 -4.21
C ILE A 38 -4.08 2.31 -5.63
N HIS A 39 -4.78 1.68 -6.58
CA HIS A 39 -4.33 1.62 -7.96
C HIS A 39 -4.28 3.01 -8.61
N GLY A 40 -5.21 3.90 -8.28
CA GLY A 40 -5.17 5.29 -8.73
C GLY A 40 -3.94 6.04 -8.22
N PHE A 41 -3.57 5.84 -6.95
CA PHE A 41 -2.37 6.45 -6.35
C PHE A 41 -1.09 5.89 -6.96
N THR A 42 -1.01 4.56 -7.13
CA THR A 42 0.08 3.88 -7.85
C THR A 42 0.21 4.40 -9.28
N PHE A 43 -0.89 4.50 -10.02
CA PHE A 43 -0.90 5.00 -11.38
C PHE A 43 -0.42 6.45 -11.45
N ALA A 44 -0.86 7.32 -10.53
CA ALA A 44 -0.40 8.70 -10.45
C ALA A 44 1.12 8.80 -10.21
N LEU A 45 1.66 7.93 -9.35
CA LEU A 45 3.09 7.86 -9.04
C LEU A 45 3.93 7.28 -10.19
N THR A 46 3.44 6.26 -10.88
CA THR A 46 4.14 5.56 -11.96
C THR A 46 4.00 6.23 -13.32
N TRP A 47 2.98 7.07 -13.50
CA TRP A 47 2.82 7.93 -14.68
C TRP A 47 3.98 8.94 -14.83
N PHE A 48 4.61 9.31 -13.72
CA PHE A 48 5.77 10.20 -13.74
C PHE A 48 7.01 9.48 -14.28
N ASN A 49 7.79 10.17 -15.13
CA ASN A 49 9.03 9.60 -15.65
C ASN A 49 9.96 9.21 -14.48
N PRO A 50 10.46 7.95 -14.43
CA PRO A 50 11.27 7.43 -13.34
C PRO A 50 12.43 8.36 -12.93
N PHE A 51 13.12 8.93 -13.92
CA PHE A 51 14.26 9.81 -13.67
C PHE A 51 13.89 11.11 -12.95
N VAL A 52 12.71 11.66 -13.25
CA VAL A 52 12.25 12.90 -12.62
C VAL A 52 11.86 12.65 -11.16
N LEU A 53 11.22 11.51 -10.89
CA LEU A 53 10.82 11.13 -9.53
C LEU A 53 12.04 10.82 -8.65
N ILE A 54 13.06 10.13 -9.17
CA ILE A 54 14.34 9.95 -8.45
C ILE A 54 14.96 11.31 -8.12
N GLY A 55 14.98 12.23 -9.08
CA GLY A 55 15.50 13.59 -8.86
C GLY A 55 14.75 14.33 -7.74
N LEU A 56 13.42 14.23 -7.72
CA LEU A 56 12.57 14.86 -6.71
C LEU A 56 12.81 14.26 -5.32
N ILE A 57 12.82 12.91 -5.20
CA ILE A 57 13.07 12.23 -3.93
C ILE A 57 14.47 12.54 -3.42
N ALA A 58 15.47 12.54 -4.30
CA ALA A 58 16.85 12.88 -3.95
C ALA A 58 16.98 14.35 -3.48
N ALA A 59 16.32 15.28 -4.17
CA ALA A 59 16.29 16.69 -3.77
C ALA A 59 15.60 16.88 -2.42
N LEU A 60 14.48 16.19 -2.19
CA LEU A 60 13.75 16.23 -0.92
C LEU A 60 14.56 15.62 0.22
N ALA A 61 15.21 14.48 -0.01
CA ALA A 61 16.13 13.85 0.95
C ALA A 61 17.31 14.78 1.28
N HIS A 62 17.88 15.45 0.27
CA HIS A 62 18.94 16.44 0.46
C HIS A 62 18.46 17.64 1.29
N PHE A 63 17.25 18.13 1.03
CA PHE A 63 16.70 19.28 1.74
C PHE A 63 16.45 18.98 3.23
N ILE A 64 15.92 17.79 3.54
CA ILE A 64 15.62 17.39 4.93
C ILE A 64 16.89 17.06 5.70
N GLN A 65 17.80 16.25 5.12
CA GLN A 65 18.96 15.77 5.86
C GLN A 65 20.17 16.69 5.79
N ARG A 66 20.27 17.57 4.77
CA ARG A 66 21.43 18.45 4.47
C ARG A 66 22.80 17.74 4.46
N LYS A 67 22.81 16.40 4.38
CA LYS A 67 24.02 15.57 4.37
C LYS A 67 24.22 14.94 2.99
N TRP A 68 25.29 15.35 2.32
CA TRP A 68 25.64 14.86 0.99
C TRP A 68 25.81 13.33 0.91
N GLY A 69 26.37 12.70 1.95
CA GLY A 69 26.58 11.25 1.97
C GLY A 69 25.29 10.43 1.87
N LEU A 70 24.22 10.85 2.56
CA LEU A 70 22.93 10.17 2.49
C LEU A 70 22.20 10.43 1.18
N THR A 71 22.30 11.65 0.62
CA THR A 71 21.72 11.97 -0.70
C THR A 71 22.34 11.11 -1.80
N VAL A 72 23.66 10.97 -1.82
CA VAL A 72 24.35 10.13 -2.81
C VAL A 72 23.93 8.66 -2.64
N PHE A 73 23.84 8.17 -1.41
CA PHE A 73 23.38 6.81 -1.14
C PHE A 73 21.96 6.57 -1.69
N VAL A 74 21.01 7.48 -1.42
CA VAL A 74 19.63 7.40 -1.93
C VAL A 74 19.59 7.36 -3.46
N ILE A 75 20.31 8.27 -4.13
CA ILE A 75 20.37 8.29 -5.61
C ILE A 75 20.90 6.96 -6.14
N LEU A 76 21.97 6.43 -5.53
CA LEU A 76 22.63 5.22 -5.98
C LEU A 76 21.73 3.98 -5.77
N SER A 77 21.01 3.92 -4.64
CA SER A 77 19.99 2.88 -4.39
C SER A 77 18.86 2.92 -5.41
N PHE A 78 18.29 4.10 -5.68
CA PHE A 78 17.21 4.23 -6.67
C PHE A 78 17.69 3.95 -8.10
N LEU A 79 18.92 4.33 -8.45
CA LEU A 79 19.53 4.00 -9.75
C LEU A 79 19.71 2.48 -9.91
N LEU A 80 20.09 1.78 -8.83
CA LEU A 80 20.23 0.33 -8.81
C LEU A 80 18.86 -0.37 -8.96
N ILE A 81 17.82 0.13 -8.29
CA ILE A 81 16.43 -0.37 -8.46
C ILE A 81 15.98 -0.22 -9.91
N LEU A 82 16.28 0.92 -10.54
CA LEU A 82 15.96 1.16 -11.94
C LEU A 82 16.73 0.21 -12.87
N ASN A 83 18.03 -0.03 -12.59
CA ASN A 83 18.84 -0.97 -13.36
C ASN A 83 18.34 -2.42 -13.27
N LEU A 84 17.80 -2.84 -12.12
CA LEU A 84 17.18 -4.15 -11.93
C LEU A 84 15.75 -4.27 -12.48
N HIS A 85 15.20 -3.20 -13.06
CA HIS A 85 13.82 -3.13 -13.58
C HIS A 85 12.73 -3.36 -12.51
N TYR A 86 13.06 -3.29 -11.21
CA TYR A 86 12.10 -3.36 -10.09
C TYR A 86 11.46 -2.01 -9.75
N TRP A 87 11.53 -1.05 -10.67
CA TRP A 87 11.00 0.29 -10.46
C TRP A 87 9.50 0.27 -10.14
N GLN A 88 8.73 -0.46 -10.95
CA GLN A 88 7.27 -0.54 -10.83
C GLN A 88 6.86 -1.13 -9.47
N GLU A 89 7.41 -2.28 -9.11
CA GLU A 89 7.15 -2.98 -7.84
C GLU A 89 7.51 -2.10 -6.62
N THR A 90 8.64 -1.40 -6.69
CA THR A 90 9.06 -0.49 -5.61
C THR A 90 8.09 0.67 -5.47
N MET A 91 7.59 1.20 -6.60
CA MET A 91 6.65 2.30 -6.58
C MET A 91 5.27 1.88 -6.06
N GLU A 92 4.82 0.67 -6.41
CA GLU A 92 3.59 0.06 -5.92
C GLU A 92 3.63 -0.10 -4.40
N THR A 93 4.69 -0.68 -3.86
CA THR A 93 4.83 -0.85 -2.41
C THR A 93 4.89 0.50 -1.68
N LEU A 94 5.60 1.49 -2.22
CA LEU A 94 5.67 2.84 -1.66
C LEU A 94 4.30 3.55 -1.71
N ALA A 95 3.58 3.42 -2.82
CA ALA A 95 2.23 3.94 -2.98
C ALA A 95 1.26 3.35 -1.95
N GLN A 96 1.29 2.02 -1.77
CA GLN A 96 0.44 1.31 -0.80
C GLN A 96 0.72 1.76 0.63
N VAL A 97 1.99 1.89 1.03
CA VAL A 97 2.36 2.35 2.38
C VAL A 97 1.95 3.81 2.61
N LEU A 98 2.19 4.70 1.64
CA LEU A 98 1.74 6.09 1.74
C LEU A 98 0.23 6.20 1.85
N PHE A 99 -0.51 5.45 1.04
CA PHE A 99 -1.97 5.43 1.11
C PHE A 99 -2.47 4.91 2.45
N ALA A 100 -1.91 3.80 2.95
CA ALA A 100 -2.27 3.22 4.24
C ALA A 100 -1.99 4.21 5.39
N THR A 101 -0.84 4.89 5.37
CA THR A 101 -0.52 5.90 6.40
C THR A 101 -1.44 7.11 6.30
N LEU A 102 -1.77 7.60 5.09
CA LEU A 102 -2.69 8.71 4.90
C LEU A 102 -4.09 8.37 5.40
N VAL A 103 -4.66 7.22 5.00
CA VAL A 103 -5.97 6.76 5.47
C VAL A 103 -5.97 6.58 6.99
N CYS A 104 -4.92 5.99 7.55
CA CYS A 104 -4.76 5.83 8.99
C CYS A 104 -4.71 7.16 9.73
N VAL A 105 -4.02 8.17 9.21
CA VAL A 105 -3.98 9.51 9.82
C VAL A 105 -5.35 10.19 9.69
N VAL A 106 -5.97 10.14 8.51
CA VAL A 106 -7.26 10.80 8.24
C VAL A 106 -8.39 10.22 9.08
N ILE A 107 -8.41 8.90 9.28
CA ILE A 107 -9.45 8.22 10.06
C ILE A 107 -9.06 8.08 11.54
N GLY A 108 -7.80 7.77 11.83
CA GLY A 108 -7.30 7.50 13.17
C GLY A 108 -7.16 8.75 14.04
N VAL A 109 -6.74 9.89 13.50
CA VAL A 109 -6.66 11.15 14.26
C VAL A 109 -8.02 11.65 14.77
N PRO A 110 -9.13 11.62 14.01
CA PRO A 110 -10.42 12.06 14.54
C PRO A 110 -11.10 11.02 15.44
N LEU A 111 -10.75 9.73 15.34
CA LEU A 111 -11.31 8.68 16.19
C LEU A 111 -10.56 8.50 17.52
N GLY A 112 -9.30 8.94 17.59
CA GLY A 112 -8.45 8.90 18.79
C GLY A 112 -8.57 10.16 19.63
#